data_AF-A0A2A7X008-F1
#
_entry.id   AF-A0A2A7X008-F1
#
_cell.length_a   1.000
_cell.length_b   1.000
_cell.length_c   1.000
_cell.angle_alpha   90.00
_cell.angle_beta   90.00
_cell.angle_gamma   90.00
#
_symmetry.space_group_name_H-M   'P 1'
#
loop_
_entity.id
_entity.type
_entity.pdbx_description
1 polymer ?
#
loop_
_entity_poly.entity_id
_entity_poly.type
_entity_poly.pdbx_seq_one_letter_code
_entity_poly.pdbx_strand_id
1 'polypeptide(L)'
;MKKEFAIGISNHIKNWMEFNHSLFEIEEIPTTFNTLQNFQQWANGKPIISAFHLKKIEEESYYLLFIDWHRNENYYLVIYVENKSTTAAEIRELKEIDGKFSLVWKYNPLKRDGKNAERKAYFKQVFGSLQVEIQIPSTSNEVEEFFNNLYKLCRNRQTADRIIDVFDY
;
A
#
# COMPACT_ATOMS: atom_id res chain seq x y z
N MET A 1 0.90 10.05 7.63
CA MET A 1 0.17 9.63 8.84
C MET A 1 1.04 9.88 10.06
N LYS A 2 0.44 10.11 11.23
CA LYS A 2 1.22 10.19 12.48
C LYS A 2 1.82 8.81 12.80
N LYS A 3 2.94 8.81 13.54
CA LYS A 3 3.66 7.61 13.94
C LYS A 3 2.80 6.60 14.70
N GLU A 4 1.89 7.06 15.55
CA GLU A 4 0.99 6.23 16.37
C GLU A 4 0.08 5.32 15.51
N PHE A 5 -0.46 5.83 14.40
CA PHE A 5 -1.26 5.03 13.48
C PHE A 5 -0.42 3.98 12.77
N ALA A 6 0.81 4.33 12.37
CA ALA A 6 1.73 3.37 11.76
C ALA A 6 2.01 2.21 12.72
N ILE A 7 2.33 2.52 13.99
CA ILE A 7 2.54 1.52 15.04
C ILE A 7 1.28 0.68 15.28
N GLY A 8 0.10 1.30 15.38
CA GLY A 8 -1.16 0.60 15.60
C GLY A 8 -1.45 -0.43 14.51
N ILE A 9 -1.33 -0.01 13.24
CA ILE A 9 -1.53 -0.92 12.09
C ILE A 9 -0.49 -2.06 12.14
N SER A 10 0.79 -1.74 12.36
CA SER A 10 1.86 -2.75 12.47
C SER A 10 1.57 -3.78 13.57
N ASN A 11 1.08 -3.34 14.73
CA ASN A 11 0.75 -4.23 15.85
C ASN A 11 -0.45 -5.13 15.52
N HIS A 12 -1.50 -4.59 14.88
CA HIS A 12 -2.62 -5.42 14.45
C HIS A 12 -2.19 -6.49 13.45
N ILE A 13 -1.32 -6.14 12.50
CA ILE A 13 -0.73 -7.09 11.56
C ILE A 13 0.03 -8.18 12.32
N LYS A 14 0.98 -7.82 13.20
CA LYS A 14 1.78 -8.79 13.97
C LYS A 14 0.90 -9.73 14.80
N ASN A 15 -0.11 -9.22 15.48
CA ASN A 15 -1.04 -10.04 16.25
C ASN A 15 -1.86 -10.98 15.35
N TRP A 16 -2.25 -10.52 14.16
CA TRP A 16 -2.95 -11.38 13.19
C TRP A 16 -2.03 -12.50 12.68
N MET A 17 -0.72 -12.25 12.50
CA MET A 17 0.24 -13.26 12.07
C MET A 17 0.27 -14.49 12.99
N GLU A 18 0.10 -14.30 14.30
CA GLU A 18 0.19 -15.38 15.29
C GLU A 18 -0.98 -16.39 15.23
N PHE A 19 -2.14 -16.00 14.68
CA PHE A 19 -3.38 -16.78 14.82
C PHE A 19 -4.18 -16.96 13.52
N ASN A 20 -3.63 -16.58 12.36
CA ASN A 20 -4.39 -16.61 11.11
C ASN A 20 -4.45 -18.00 10.45
N HIS A 21 -5.61 -18.31 9.87
CA HIS A 21 -5.82 -19.42 8.93
C HIS A 21 -6.30 -18.85 7.59
N SER A 22 -5.53 -17.90 7.05
CA SER A 22 -5.91 -17.15 5.86
C SER A 22 -5.22 -17.66 4.60
N LEU A 23 -5.65 -17.16 3.44
CA LEU A 23 -4.97 -17.36 2.15
C LEU A 23 -3.77 -16.40 1.97
N PHE A 24 -3.59 -15.46 2.88
CA PHE A 24 -2.44 -14.57 2.90
C PHE A 24 -1.29 -15.21 3.67
N GLU A 25 -0.11 -15.20 3.07
CA GLU A 25 1.15 -15.44 3.78
C GLU A 25 1.81 -14.09 4.04
N ILE A 26 2.31 -13.90 5.25
CA ILE A 26 2.96 -12.64 5.62
C ILE A 26 4.16 -12.92 6.50
N GLU A 27 5.23 -12.18 6.25
CA GLU A 27 6.48 -12.26 7.00
C GLU A 27 6.92 -10.83 7.37
N GLU A 28 7.32 -10.61 8.63
CA GLU A 28 7.96 -9.35 9.00
C GLU A 28 9.41 -9.35 8.51
N ILE A 29 9.80 -8.30 7.79
CA ILE A 29 11.15 -8.14 7.31
C ILE A 29 12.00 -7.59 8.45
N PRO A 30 13.10 -8.26 8.84
CA PRO A 30 13.98 -7.78 9.90
C PRO A 30 14.54 -6.39 9.57
N THR A 31 14.57 -5.53 10.57
CA THR A 31 15.17 -4.19 10.46
C THR A 31 16.39 -4.09 11.37
N THR A 32 17.37 -3.28 10.97
CA THR A 32 18.56 -3.00 11.78
C THR A 32 18.56 -1.53 12.14
N PHE A 33 18.62 -1.21 13.43
CA PHE A 33 18.47 0.16 13.95
C PHE A 33 17.24 0.91 13.41
N ASN A 34 16.10 0.20 13.29
CA ASN A 34 14.85 0.75 12.73
C ASN A 34 15.03 1.29 11.30
N THR A 35 15.83 0.62 10.48
CA THR A 35 16.01 0.90 9.06
C THR A 35 16.06 -0.39 8.24
N LEU A 36 15.68 -0.31 6.97
CA LEU A 36 15.98 -1.36 5.99
C LEU A 36 17.37 -1.14 5.39
N GLN A 37 18.06 -2.26 5.17
CA GLN A 37 19.36 -2.32 4.52
C GLN A 37 19.25 -3.26 3.31
N ASN A 38 19.93 -2.93 2.21
CA ASN A 38 19.95 -3.75 0.98
C ASN A 38 18.55 -4.12 0.43
N PHE A 39 17.55 -3.25 0.60
CA PHE A 39 16.20 -3.45 0.08
C PHE A 39 16.01 -2.73 -1.27
N GLN A 40 15.39 -1.55 -1.27
CA GLN A 40 15.23 -0.67 -2.42
C GLN A 40 16.02 0.61 -2.14
N GLN A 41 16.74 1.14 -3.13
CA GLN A 41 17.63 2.30 -2.95
C GLN A 41 16.92 3.48 -2.25
N TRP A 42 15.66 3.72 -2.61
CA TRP A 42 14.87 4.81 -2.05
C TRP A 42 14.37 4.54 -0.63
N ALA A 43 14.29 3.29 -0.16
CA ALA A 43 13.88 2.95 1.19
C ALA A 43 15.06 2.81 2.16
N ASN A 44 16.25 2.47 1.66
CA ASN A 44 17.41 2.16 2.48
C ASN A 44 17.79 3.30 3.44
N GLY A 45 18.07 2.94 4.70
CA GLY A 45 18.51 3.86 5.74
C GLY A 45 17.47 4.92 6.14
N LYS A 46 16.21 4.82 5.72
CA LYS A 46 15.13 5.67 6.22
C LYS A 46 14.54 5.05 7.50
N PRO A 47 14.12 5.87 8.48
CA PRO A 47 13.44 5.37 9.67
C PRO A 47 12.17 4.60 9.28
N ILE A 48 11.99 3.42 9.84
CA ILE A 48 10.85 2.55 9.57
C ILE A 48 10.28 2.01 10.89
N ILE A 49 8.96 1.84 10.94
CA ILE A 49 8.26 1.20 12.06
C ILE A 49 8.29 -0.30 11.89
N SER A 50 7.86 -0.77 10.72
CA SER A 50 7.92 -2.16 10.33
C SER A 50 7.86 -2.28 8.81
N ALA A 51 8.32 -3.42 8.32
CA ALA A 51 8.19 -3.83 6.94
C ALA A 51 7.65 -5.25 6.89
N PHE A 52 6.75 -5.52 5.95
CA PHE A 52 6.17 -6.84 5.78
C PHE A 52 6.28 -7.28 4.32
N HIS A 53 6.55 -8.56 4.10
CA HIS A 53 6.35 -9.22 2.81
C HIS A 53 5.01 -9.92 2.83
N LEU A 54 4.08 -9.46 2.02
CA LEU A 54 2.72 -9.98 1.90
C LEU A 54 2.57 -10.73 0.58
N LYS A 55 2.12 -11.97 0.66
CA LYS A 55 1.87 -12.85 -0.47
C LYS A 55 0.44 -13.38 -0.40
N LYS A 56 -0.11 -13.69 -1.57
CA LYS A 56 -1.40 -14.37 -1.73
C LYS A 56 -1.30 -15.25 -2.96
N ILE A 57 -1.79 -16.49 -2.87
CA ILE A 57 -1.78 -17.45 -3.98
C ILE A 57 -2.39 -16.81 -5.24
N GLU A 58 -1.72 -16.98 -6.37
CA GLU A 58 -2.13 -16.46 -7.70
C GLU A 58 -2.22 -14.92 -7.84
N GLU A 59 -1.83 -14.15 -6.83
CA GLU A 59 -1.73 -12.69 -6.94
C GLU A 59 -0.26 -12.22 -6.84
N GLU A 60 0.00 -10.95 -7.19
CA GLU A 60 1.33 -10.36 -7.01
C GLU A 60 1.69 -10.28 -5.52
N SER A 61 2.94 -10.54 -5.18
CA SER A 61 3.46 -10.25 -3.84
C SER A 61 3.80 -8.77 -3.68
N TYR A 62 3.55 -8.26 -2.48
CA TYR A 62 3.83 -6.88 -2.12
C TYR A 62 4.71 -6.78 -0.88
N TYR A 63 5.56 -5.76 -0.85
CA TYR A 63 6.20 -5.31 0.39
C TYR A 63 5.44 -4.10 0.94
N LEU A 64 5.03 -4.18 2.21
CA LEU A 64 4.35 -3.10 2.93
C LEU A 64 5.34 -2.42 3.87
N LEU A 65 5.65 -1.15 3.61
CA LEU A 65 6.61 -0.38 4.41
C LEU A 65 5.88 0.72 5.20
N PHE A 66 5.93 0.66 6.52
CA PHE A 66 5.47 1.74 7.41
C PHE A 66 6.65 2.66 7.73
N ILE A 67 6.92 3.61 6.84
CA ILE A 67 8.23 4.27 6.72
C ILE A 67 8.13 5.80 6.77
N ASP A 68 9.10 6.46 7.42
CA ASP A 68 9.29 7.92 7.30
C ASP A 68 9.94 8.25 5.95
N TRP A 69 9.09 8.29 4.93
CA TRP A 69 9.50 8.33 3.53
C TRP A 69 10.31 9.59 3.19
N HIS A 70 9.96 10.73 3.77
CA HIS A 70 10.60 12.01 3.50
C HIS A 70 11.46 12.55 4.66
N ARG A 71 11.69 11.76 5.71
CA ARG A 71 12.50 12.13 6.89
C ARG A 71 12.00 13.40 7.58
N ASN A 72 10.69 13.47 7.72
CA ASN A 72 10.00 14.63 8.30
C ASN A 72 9.01 14.21 9.38
N GLU A 73 9.24 13.04 9.99
CA GLU A 73 8.41 12.43 11.04
C GLU A 73 6.97 12.15 10.61
N ASN A 74 6.69 12.19 9.30
CA ASN A 74 5.43 11.77 8.72
C ASN A 74 5.60 10.40 8.08
N TYR A 75 4.87 9.43 8.62
CA TYR A 75 4.95 8.06 8.14
C TYR A 75 4.03 7.84 6.95
N TYR A 76 4.44 6.92 6.09
CA TYR A 76 3.74 6.52 4.87
C TYR A 76 3.52 5.00 4.95
N LEU A 77 2.43 4.52 4.37
CA LEU A 77 2.37 3.16 3.87
C LEU A 77 2.86 3.19 2.43
N VAL A 78 4.07 2.69 2.20
CA VAL A 78 4.64 2.52 0.86
C VAL A 78 4.55 1.06 0.48
N ILE A 79 3.94 0.79 -0.68
CA ILE A 79 3.72 -0.57 -1.18
C ILE A 79 4.62 -0.77 -2.40
N TYR A 80 5.52 -1.74 -2.34
CA TYR A 80 6.34 -2.18 -3.47
C TYR A 80 5.81 -3.49 -4.05
N VAL A 81 5.93 -3.65 -5.36
CA VAL A 81 5.75 -4.97 -5.99
C VAL A 81 7.06 -5.73 -5.85
N GLU A 82 7.03 -6.99 -5.40
CA GLU A 82 8.23 -7.76 -5.05
C GLU A 82 9.31 -7.75 -6.16
N ASN A 83 8.89 -7.94 -7.40
CA ASN A 83 9.78 -8.06 -8.56
C ASN A 83 10.00 -6.74 -9.32
N LYS A 84 9.67 -5.58 -8.72
CA LYS A 84 9.79 -4.27 -9.39
C LYS A 84 10.42 -3.24 -8.45
N SER A 85 11.20 -2.34 -9.01
CA SER A 85 11.77 -1.19 -8.28
C SER A 85 10.76 -0.04 -8.09
N THR A 86 9.53 -0.21 -8.55
CA THR A 86 8.48 0.81 -8.51
C THR A 86 7.45 0.54 -7.42
N THR A 87 6.91 1.62 -6.86
CA THR A 87 5.85 1.56 -5.86
C THR A 87 4.49 1.29 -6.54
N ALA A 88 3.76 0.32 -5.99
CA ALA A 88 2.36 0.07 -6.32
C ALA A 88 1.44 1.13 -5.69
N ALA A 89 1.78 1.65 -4.51
CA ALA A 89 1.09 2.79 -3.92
C ALA A 89 1.98 3.48 -2.87
N GLU A 90 1.73 4.77 -2.68
CA GLU A 90 2.32 5.57 -1.59
C GLU A 90 1.16 6.30 -0.91
N ILE A 91 0.88 5.94 0.35
CA ILE A 91 -0.28 6.44 1.07
C ILE A 91 0.18 7.16 2.33
N ARG A 92 -0.15 8.45 2.42
CA ARG A 92 0.26 9.32 3.54
C ARG A 92 -0.91 9.92 4.29
N GLU A 93 -2.02 10.09 3.60
CA GLU A 93 -3.18 10.81 4.09
C GLU A 93 -4.04 9.86 4.91
N LEU A 94 -4.52 10.35 6.04
CA LEU A 94 -5.38 9.63 6.95
C LEU A 94 -6.55 10.55 7.29
N LYS A 95 -7.77 10.03 7.17
CA LYS A 95 -9.00 10.75 7.48
C LYS A 95 -9.86 9.95 8.43
N GLU A 96 -10.60 10.65 9.27
CA GLU A 96 -11.70 10.07 10.02
C GLU A 96 -12.96 10.14 9.16
N ILE A 97 -13.62 9.01 8.96
CA ILE A 97 -14.82 8.83 8.15
C ILE A 97 -15.75 7.93 8.97
N ASP A 98 -16.94 8.44 9.31
CA ASP A 98 -17.94 7.73 10.12
C ASP A 98 -17.38 7.17 11.45
N GLY A 99 -16.52 7.94 12.12
CA GLY A 99 -15.89 7.58 13.40
C GLY A 99 -14.77 6.54 13.28
N LYS A 100 -14.33 6.20 12.08
CA LYS A 100 -13.24 5.27 11.79
C LYS A 100 -12.14 5.95 10.99
N PHE A 101 -10.90 5.56 11.24
CA PHE A 101 -9.78 6.11 10.47
C PHE A 101 -9.54 5.30 9.19
N SER A 102 -9.29 6.00 8.09
CA SER A 102 -9.03 5.45 6.77
C SER A 102 -7.78 6.06 6.16
N LEU A 103 -6.95 5.22 5.56
CA LEU A 103 -5.90 5.64 4.64
C LEU A 103 -6.54 6.12 3.34
N VAL A 104 -6.11 7.28 2.87
CA VAL A 104 -6.65 7.91 1.67
C VAL A 104 -5.57 7.97 0.60
N TRP A 105 -5.83 7.30 -0.52
CA TRP A 105 -4.96 7.30 -1.68
C TRP A 105 -5.66 7.93 -2.88
N LYS A 106 -4.91 8.69 -3.68
CA LYS A 106 -5.43 9.35 -4.89
C LYS A 106 -4.72 8.83 -6.13
N TYR A 107 -5.51 8.39 -7.11
CA TYR A 107 -4.97 8.02 -8.41
C TYR A 107 -4.47 9.25 -9.15
N ASN A 108 -3.17 9.27 -9.39
CA ASN A 108 -2.51 10.34 -10.13
C ASN A 108 -1.40 9.76 -11.02
N PRO A 109 -1.74 9.23 -12.21
CA PRO A 109 -0.74 8.72 -13.14
C PRO A 109 0.21 9.84 -13.58
N LEU A 110 1.50 9.53 -13.63
CA LEU A 110 2.60 10.46 -13.96
C LEU A 110 3.38 10.02 -15.21
N LYS A 111 2.77 9.21 -16.08
CA LYS A 111 3.41 8.74 -17.31
C LYS A 111 3.59 9.91 -18.29
N ARG A 112 4.70 9.91 -19.03
CA ARG A 112 5.07 10.99 -19.98
C ARG A 112 4.61 10.70 -21.42
N ASP A 113 3.47 10.02 -21.56
CA ASP A 113 2.91 9.57 -22.85
C ASP A 113 1.70 10.41 -23.30
N GLY A 114 1.30 11.43 -22.54
CA GLY A 114 0.15 12.28 -22.83
C GLY A 114 -1.21 11.64 -22.50
N LYS A 115 -1.27 10.33 -22.21
CA LYS A 115 -2.53 9.59 -22.02
C LYS A 115 -2.99 9.53 -20.54
N ASN A 116 -2.51 10.41 -19.68
CA ASN A 116 -2.90 10.44 -18.26
C ASN A 116 -4.37 10.82 -18.04
N ALA A 117 -4.95 11.66 -18.92
CA ALA A 117 -6.35 12.05 -18.84
C ALA A 117 -7.28 10.86 -19.08
N GLU A 118 -6.99 10.04 -20.09
CA GLU A 118 -7.73 8.81 -20.41
C GLU A 118 -7.68 7.81 -19.25
N ARG A 119 -6.50 7.59 -18.68
CA ARG A 119 -6.35 6.73 -17.50
C ARG A 119 -7.18 7.20 -16.31
N LYS A 120 -7.18 8.51 -16.03
CA LYS A 120 -8.01 9.08 -14.96
C LYS A 120 -9.51 8.91 -15.25
N ALA A 121 -9.94 9.14 -16.50
CA ALA A 121 -11.32 8.94 -16.90
C ALA A 121 -11.75 7.47 -16.72
N TYR A 122 -10.94 6.53 -17.22
CA TYR A 122 -11.16 5.09 -17.04
C TYR A 122 -11.22 4.70 -15.56
N PHE A 123 -10.23 5.10 -14.76
CA PHE A 123 -10.20 4.75 -13.33
C PHE A 123 -11.46 5.25 -12.61
N LYS A 124 -11.87 6.49 -12.86
CA LYS A 124 -13.09 7.05 -12.27
C LYS A 124 -14.35 6.35 -12.76
N GLN A 125 -14.43 6.00 -14.04
CA GLN A 125 -15.59 5.32 -14.62
C GLN A 125 -15.75 3.90 -14.07
N VAL A 126 -14.67 3.14 -13.97
CA VAL A 126 -14.71 1.72 -13.59
C VAL A 126 -14.70 1.55 -12.06
N PHE A 127 -13.99 2.40 -11.33
CA PHE A 127 -13.82 2.28 -9.88
C PHE A 127 -14.55 3.39 -9.09
N GLY A 128 -15.35 4.21 -9.76
CA GLY A 128 -16.25 5.21 -9.18
C GLY A 128 -15.60 6.54 -8.75
N SER A 129 -14.39 6.48 -8.19
CA SER A 129 -13.68 7.65 -7.66
C SER A 129 -12.19 7.60 -8.00
N LEU A 130 -11.55 8.77 -8.10
CA LEU A 130 -10.08 8.87 -8.15
C LEU A 130 -9.46 8.74 -6.75
N GLN A 131 -10.27 8.79 -5.70
CA GLN A 131 -9.86 8.61 -4.32
C GLN A 131 -10.29 7.22 -3.85
N VAL A 132 -9.35 6.48 -3.28
CA VAL A 132 -9.58 5.18 -2.66
C VAL A 132 -9.36 5.36 -1.16
N GLU A 133 -10.32 4.88 -0.38
CA GLU A 133 -10.31 4.91 1.07
C GLU A 133 -10.18 3.48 1.57
N ILE A 134 -9.21 3.26 2.45
CA ILE A 134 -8.90 1.95 3.03
C ILE A 134 -8.95 2.11 4.54
N GLN A 135 -10.01 1.57 5.16
CA GLN A 135 -10.15 1.60 6.60
C GLN A 135 -8.95 0.93 7.26
N ILE A 136 -8.35 1.56 8.26
CA ILE A 136 -7.28 0.93 9.03
C ILE A 136 -7.88 -0.09 10.00
N PRO A 137 -7.22 -1.23 10.23
CA PRO A 137 -7.68 -2.19 11.21
C PRO A 137 -7.62 -1.57 12.61
N SER A 138 -8.72 -1.67 13.35
CA SER A 138 -8.81 -1.34 14.78
C SER A 138 -8.64 -2.60 15.66
N THR A 139 -8.73 -3.78 15.05
CA THR A 139 -8.47 -5.07 15.67
C THR A 139 -7.73 -5.99 14.70
N SER A 140 -7.10 -7.07 15.20
CA SER A 140 -6.42 -8.06 14.35
C SER A 140 -7.39 -8.75 13.37
N ASN A 141 -8.66 -8.94 13.74
CA ASN A 141 -9.66 -9.60 12.88
C ASN A 141 -9.99 -8.80 11.60
N GLU A 142 -9.70 -7.51 11.56
CA GLU A 142 -9.94 -6.63 10.41
C GLU A 142 -8.76 -6.59 9.43
N VAL A 143 -7.62 -7.21 9.78
CA VAL A 143 -6.38 -7.17 8.98
C VAL A 143 -6.55 -7.84 7.62
N GLU A 144 -7.34 -8.92 7.54
CA GLU A 144 -7.56 -9.60 6.27
C GLU A 144 -8.36 -8.73 5.28
N GLU A 145 -9.39 -8.03 5.75
CA GLU A 145 -10.13 -7.07 4.94
C GLU A 145 -9.23 -5.90 4.50
N PHE A 146 -8.37 -5.42 5.42
CA PHE A 146 -7.36 -4.42 5.09
C PHE A 146 -6.44 -4.89 3.96
N PHE A 147 -5.91 -6.11 4.00
CA PHE A 147 -5.09 -6.67 2.92
C PHE A 147 -5.85 -6.82 1.61
N ASN A 148 -7.08 -7.33 1.64
CA ASN A 148 -7.93 -7.41 0.44
C ASN A 148 -8.11 -6.03 -0.21
N ASN A 149 -8.29 -4.98 0.59
CA ASN A 149 -8.40 -3.60 0.10
C ASN A 149 -7.07 -3.08 -0.49
N LEU A 150 -5.92 -3.40 0.11
CA LEU A 150 -4.60 -3.07 -0.46
C LEU A 150 -4.37 -3.76 -1.81
N TYR A 151 -4.69 -5.06 -1.92
CA TYR A 151 -4.60 -5.81 -3.17
C TYR A 151 -5.52 -5.23 -4.25
N LYS A 152 -6.76 -4.90 -3.89
CA LYS A 152 -7.72 -4.26 -4.79
C LYS A 152 -7.19 -2.92 -5.30
N LEU A 153 -6.62 -2.09 -4.42
CA LEU A 153 -5.98 -0.83 -4.80
C LEU A 153 -4.85 -1.06 -5.82
N CYS A 154 -3.90 -1.94 -5.51
CA CYS A 154 -2.75 -2.20 -6.38
C CYS A 154 -3.17 -2.71 -7.76
N ARG A 155 -4.08 -3.69 -7.80
CA ARG A 155 -4.65 -4.23 -9.05
C ARG A 155 -5.38 -3.16 -9.86
N ASN A 156 -6.27 -2.39 -9.24
CA ASN A 156 -7.03 -1.35 -9.94
C ASN A 156 -6.12 -0.28 -10.54
N ARG A 157 -5.09 0.17 -9.80
CA ARG A 157 -4.08 1.08 -10.33
C ARG A 157 -3.40 0.48 -11.56
N GLN A 158 -2.92 -0.76 -11.47
CA GLN A 158 -2.21 -1.40 -12.56
C GLN A 158 -3.07 -1.61 -13.81
N THR A 159 -4.34 -1.97 -13.63
CA THR A 159 -5.29 -2.11 -14.73
C THR A 159 -5.50 -0.77 -15.43
N ALA A 160 -5.72 0.31 -14.67
CA ALA A 160 -5.87 1.64 -15.26
C ALA A 160 -4.59 2.14 -15.94
N ASP A 161 -3.42 1.84 -15.39
CA ASP A 161 -2.15 2.25 -15.98
C ASP A 161 -1.90 1.62 -17.36
N ARG A 162 -2.51 0.46 -17.63
CA ARG A 162 -2.37 -0.33 -18.87
C ARG A 162 -3.48 -0.14 -19.90
N ILE A 163 -4.52 0.64 -19.59
CA ILE A 163 -5.71 0.71 -20.46
C ILE A 163 -5.40 1.16 -21.90
N ILE A 164 -4.39 2.02 -22.06
CA ILE A 164 -3.96 2.54 -23.35
C ILE A 164 -3.25 1.48 -24.21
N ASP A 165 -2.69 0.44 -23.58
CA ASP A 165 -1.93 -0.62 -24.24
C ASP A 165 -2.90 -1.70 -24.78
N VAL A 166 -4.16 -1.68 -24.29
CA VAL A 166 -5.22 -2.64 -24.66
C VAL A 166 -6.08 -2.11 -25.83
N PHE A 167 -6.09 -0.81 -26.07
CA PHE A 167 -6.91 -0.16 -27.09
C PHE A 167 -6.15 0.43 -28.28
N ASP A 168 -4.81 0.31 -28.32
CA ASP A 168 -4.02 0.61 -29.52
C ASP A 168 -4.04 -0.63 -30.45
N TYR A 169 -5.08 -0.74 -31.28
CA TYR A 169 -5.19 -1.65 -32.44
C TYR A 169 -5.39 -0.85 -33.73
#